data_AF-A0A843BYF7-F1
#
_entry.id   AF-A0A843BYF7-F1
#
_cell.length_a   1.000
_cell.length_b   1.000
_cell.length_c   1.000
_cell.angle_alpha   90.00
_cell.angle_beta   90.00
_cell.angle_gamma   90.00
#
_symmetry.space_group_name_H-M   'P 1'
#
loop_
_entity.id
_entity.type
_entity.pdbx_description
1 polymer ?
#
loop_
_entity_poly.entity_id
_entity_poly.type
_entity_poly.pdbx_seq_one_letter_code
_entity_poly.pdbx_strand_id
1 'polypeptide(L)' 'METNTGVLYGLEASIKTKLIAQGAISEEKAVTSQQANFDMQERNWMAYIAGGMFATIKKTGNGRFYVHSRGNSV' A
#
# COMPACT_ATOMS: atom_id res chain seq x y z
N MET A 1 3.21 -22.92 11.38
CA MET A 1 3.02 -21.45 11.48
C MET A 1 2.50 -20.98 10.13
N GLU A 2 1.19 -20.97 9.90
CA GLU A 2 0.64 -20.77 8.53
C GLU A 2 -0.54 -19.78 8.44
N THR A 3 -0.99 -19.21 9.56
CA THR A 3 -2.18 -18.35 9.59
C THR A 3 -1.91 -16.85 9.38
N ASN A 4 -0.71 -16.37 9.71
CA ASN A 4 -0.41 -14.93 9.67
C ASN A 4 -0.16 -14.41 8.25
N THR A 5 0.32 -15.25 7.33
CA THR A 5 0.67 -14.84 5.97
C THR A 5 -0.58 -14.48 5.15
N GLY A 6 -1.68 -15.24 5.29
CA GLY A 6 -2.93 -14.98 4.57
C GLY A 6 -3.60 -13.67 4.97
N VAL A 7 -3.56 -13.32 6.27
CA VAL A 7 -4.09 -12.05 6.77
C VAL A 7 -3.29 -10.86 6.24
N LEU A 8 -1.96 -10.99 6.21
CA LEU A 8 -1.09 -9.93 5.67
C LEU A 8 -1.30 -9.73 4.17
N TYR A 9 -1.42 -10.80 3.39
CA TYR A 9 -1.73 -10.69 1.96
C TYR A 9 -3.09 -10.06 1.70
N GLY A 10 -4.11 -10.41 2.48
CA GLY A 10 -5.44 -9.80 2.38
C GLY A 10 -5.41 -8.31 2.67
N LEU A 11 -4.68 -7.90 3.71
CA LEU A 11 -4.57 -6.51 4.12
C LEU A 11 -3.74 -5.68 3.11
N GLU A 12 -2.63 -6.23 2.61
CA GLU A 12 -1.85 -5.64 1.52
C GLU A 12 -2.69 -5.48 0.24
N ALA A 13 -3.50 -6.47 -0.12
CA ALA A 13 -4.39 -6.40 -1.28
C ALA A 13 -5.49 -5.33 -1.11
N SER A 14 -6.07 -5.21 0.10
CA SER A 14 -7.04 -4.15 0.42
C SER A 14 -6.41 -2.76 0.22
N ILE A 15 -5.23 -2.54 0.81
CA ILE A 15 -4.50 -1.27 0.71
C ILE A 15 -4.17 -0.93 -0.76
N LYS A 16 -3.68 -1.91 -1.53
CA LYS A 16 -3.40 -1.71 -2.97
C LYS A 16 -4.64 -1.27 -3.72
N THR A 17 -5.76 -1.96 -3.49
CA THR A 17 -7.04 -1.68 -4.16
C THR A 17 -7.47 -0.24 -3.90
N LYS A 18 -7.39 0.22 -2.64
CA LYS A 18 -7.74 1.60 -2.25
C LYS A 18 -6.81 2.63 -2.88
N LEU A 19 -5.50 2.39 -2.90
CA LEU A 19 -4.53 3.28 -3.55
C LEU A 19 -4.74 3.37 -5.06
N ILE A 20 -4.97 2.23 -5.72
CA ILE A 20 -5.25 2.18 -7.17
C ILE A 20 -6.55 2.91 -7.49
N ALA A 21 -7.60 2.74 -6.67
CA ALA A 21 -8.87 3.45 -6.84
C ALA A 21 -8.72 4.98 -6.75
N GLN A 22 -7.71 5.48 -6.03
CA GLN A 22 -7.35 6.90 -5.96
C GLN A 22 -6.35 7.32 -7.05
N GLY A 23 -5.92 6.42 -7.94
CA GLY A 23 -4.92 6.68 -8.96
C GLY A 23 -3.49 6.81 -8.43
N ALA A 24 -3.22 6.38 -7.19
CA ALA A 24 -1.92 6.47 -6.54
C ALA A 24 -0.96 5.38 -7.02
N ILE A 25 -0.58 5.45 -8.30
CA ILE A 25 0.27 4.47 -9.00
C ILE A 25 1.72 4.95 -9.20
N SER A 26 2.06 6.14 -8.71
CA SER A 26 3.39 6.73 -8.75
C SER A 26 3.58 7.68 -7.57
N GLU A 27 4.84 8.06 -7.29
CA GLU A 27 5.16 8.98 -6.19
C GLU A 27 4.46 10.34 -6.35
N GLU A 28 4.40 10.87 -7.58
CA GLU A 28 3.72 12.13 -7.90
C GLU A 28 2.22 12.08 -7.61
N LYS A 29 1.61 10.90 -7.76
CA LYS A 29 0.19 10.63 -7.49
C LYS A 29 -0.05 10.07 -6.10
N ALA A 30 0.97 10.04 -5.23
CA ALA A 30 0.85 9.46 -3.90
C ALA A 30 -0.19 10.21 -3.07
N VAL A 31 -0.97 9.46 -2.30
CA VAL A 31 -2.06 9.98 -1.48
C VAL A 31 -1.82 9.69 0.01
N THR A 32 -2.43 10.49 0.87
CA THR A 32 -2.44 10.23 2.31
C THR A 32 -3.35 9.05 2.66
N SER A 33 -3.15 8.48 3.85
CA SER A 33 -4.05 7.44 4.38
C SER A 33 -5.50 7.92 4.55
N GLN A 34 -5.71 9.22 4.76
CA GLN A 34 -7.05 9.82 4.83
C GLN A 34 -7.69 9.86 3.44
N GLN A 35 -6.97 10.32 2.42
CA GLN A 35 -7.48 10.35 1.04
C GLN A 35 -7.80 8.94 0.50
N ALA A 36 -6.98 7.96 0.86
CA ALA A 36 -7.22 6.56 0.50
C ALA A 36 -8.27 5.86 1.39
N ASN A 37 -8.88 6.56 2.35
CA ASN A 37 -9.86 6.01 3.29
C ASN A 37 -9.38 4.72 3.97
N PHE A 38 -8.12 4.73 4.45
CA PHE A 38 -7.60 3.61 5.22
C PHE A 38 -8.30 3.54 6.57
N ASP A 39 -8.71 2.34 6.95
CA ASP A 39 -9.23 2.06 8.28
C ASP A 39 -8.09 1.98 9.32
N MET A 40 -8.47 1.81 10.58
CA MET A 40 -7.50 1.78 11.69
C MET A 40 -6.51 0.62 11.57
N GLN A 41 -6.97 -0.56 11.13
CA GLN A 41 -6.12 -1.73 10.98
C GLN A 41 -5.09 -1.48 9.87
N GLU A 42 -5.56 -1.03 8.70
CA GLU A 42 -4.70 -0.72 7.56
C GLU A 42 -3.63 0.30 7.93
N ARG A 43 -4.00 1.41 8.61
CA ARG A 43 -3.05 2.43 9.07
C ARG A 43 -1.97 1.88 9.99
N ASN A 44 -2.35 1.02 10.94
CA ASN A 44 -1.41 0.43 11.89
C ASN A 44 -0.40 -0.49 11.20
N TRP A 45 -0.82 -1.18 10.13
CA TRP A 45 0.04 -2.10 9.38
C TRP A 45 0.90 -1.44 8.31
N MET A 46 0.62 -0.17 7.94
CA MET A 46 1.42 0.54 6.92
C MET A 46 2.91 0.61 7.25
N ALA A 47 3.28 0.67 8.53
CA ALA A 47 4.69 0.68 8.94
C ALA A 47 5.44 -0.62 8.59
N TYR A 48 4.72 -1.74 8.46
CA TYR A 48 5.27 -3.06 8.15
C TYR A 48 5.17 -3.41 6.68
N ILE A 49 4.14 -2.90 5.99
CA ILE A 49 3.85 -3.22 4.59
C ILE A 49 4.52 -2.23 3.62
N ALA A 50 4.66 -0.96 4.01
CA ALA A 50 5.18 0.08 3.13
C ALA A 50 6.66 0.37 3.36
N GLY A 51 7.40 0.58 2.27
CA GLY A 51 8.77 1.13 2.33
C GLY A 51 9.91 0.11 2.28
N GLY A 52 9.64 -1.19 2.22
CA GLY A 52 10.67 -2.20 1.93
C GLY A 52 11.22 -2.06 0.49
N MET A 53 12.48 -2.46 0.27
CA MET A 53 13.13 -2.44 -1.06
C MET A 53 12.27 -3.14 -2.12
N PHE A 54 11.67 -4.29 -1.78
CA PHE A 54 10.78 -5.08 -2.65
C PHE A 54 9.28 -4.87 -2.40
N ALA A 55 8.89 -3.92 -1.54
CA ALA A 55 7.48 -3.65 -1.27
C ALA A 55 6.80 -3.04 -2.51
N THR A 56 5.62 -3.55 -2.84
CA THR A 56 4.78 -2.98 -3.91
C THR A 56 4.07 -1.70 -3.46
N ILE A 57 3.86 -1.52 -2.15
CA ILE A 57 3.39 -0.26 -1.57
C ILE A 57 4.61 0.53 -1.10
N LYS A 58 4.75 1.75 -1.61
CA LYS A 58 5.83 2.67 -1.26
C LYS A 58 5.30 3.82 -0.42
N LYS A 59 6.17 4.37 0.42
CA LYS A 59 5.90 5.51 1.29
C LYS A 59 6.84 6.64 0.91
N THR A 60 6.30 7.83 0.70
CA THR A 60 7.09 9.05 0.47
C THR A 60 7.57 9.65 1.80
N GLY A 61 8.59 10.50 1.75
CA GLY A 61 9.08 11.22 2.94
C GLY A 61 8.02 12.06 3.65
N ASN A 62 6.98 12.48 2.93
CA ASN A 62 5.88 13.30 3.44
C ASN A 62 4.67 12.48 3.93
N GLY A 63 4.84 11.17 4.14
CA GLY A 63 3.78 10.31 4.69
C GLY A 63 2.65 9.99 3.71
N ARG A 64 2.92 10.06 2.40
CA ARG A 64 1.99 9.63 1.35
C ARG A 64 2.36 8.24 0.84
N PHE A 65 1.41 7.57 0.22
CA PHE A 65 1.53 6.19 -0.21
C PHE A 65 1.11 6.02 -1.66
N TYR A 66 1.78 5.11 -2.36
CA TYR A 66 1.47 4.75 -3.73
C TYR A 66 1.81 3.29 -3.99
N VAL A 67 1.18 2.70 -5.00
CA VAL A 67 1.51 1.38 -5.51
C VAL A 67 2.56 1.56 -6.61
N HIS A 68 3.75 1.04 -6.37
CA HIS A 68 4.76 0.93 -7.40
C HIS A 68 4.50 -0.35 -8.19
N SER A 69 3.81 -0.22 -9.33
CA SER A 69 3.70 -1.32 -10.28
C SER A 69 5.10 -1.60 -10.83
N ARG A 70 5.74 -2.67 -10.36
CA ARG A 70 6.85 -3.26 -11.09
C ARG A 70 6.20 -3.80 -12.36
N GLY A 71 6.44 -3.15 -13.50
CA GLY A 71 5.75 -3.44 -14.74
C GLY A 71 5.66 -4.93 -15.00
N ASN A 72 4.47 -5.50 -14.81
CA ASN A 72 4.04 -6.62 -15.61
C ASN A 72 3.44 -5.98 -16.84
N SER A 73 4.27 -5.86 -17.88
CA SER A 73 3.79 -5.90 -19.25
C SER A 73 2.92 -7.15 -19.36
N VAL A 74 1.61 -6.96 -19.43
CA VAL A 74 0.68 -7.92 -20.04
C VAL A 74 0.37 -7.42 -21.44
#